data_AF-A0A1B6JLR8-F1
#
_entry.id   AF-A0A1B6JLR8-F1
#
_cell.length_a   1.000
_cell.length_b   1.000
_cell.length_c   1.000
_cell.angle_alpha   90.00
_cell.angle_beta   90.00
_cell.angle_gamma   90.00
#
_symmetry.space_group_name_H-M   'P 1'
#
loop_
_entity.id
_entity.type
_entity.pdbx_description
1 polymer ?
#
loop_
_entity_poly.entity_id
_entity_poly.type
_entity_poly.pdbx_seq_one_letter_code
_entity_poly.pdbx_strand_id
1 'polypeptide(L)'
;IQKRETDEQQKTVAANTILIKEEEAEGLKIKDSAEADLQEAMPALEEAMQALDALNKKDITEVRSYGRPPGKVELVMEAVMILKQVEPTWAEAKRQLGDVNFLNQLRDFDKDHISEKTLKKIAAYTSHEDFKPDIVGTVSNAAKSLCQWVLAIEKYAKIYKIVAPKKARLDEAMASLKAKQDSLAAAQAKVAELQAILDKLKADF
;
A
#
# COMPACT_ATOMS: atom_id res chain seq x y z
N ILE A 1 43.22 35.18 5.19
CA ILE A 1 42.60 34.28 4.17
C ILE A 1 41.75 33.22 4.87
N GLN A 2 42.33 32.43 5.78
CA GLN A 2 41.64 31.40 6.59
C GLN A 2 40.29 31.80 7.26
N LYS A 3 40.20 32.99 7.86
CA LYS A 3 38.96 33.47 8.52
C LYS A 3 37.80 33.64 7.53
N ARG A 4 38.09 34.24 6.37
CA ARG A 4 37.08 34.49 5.33
C ARG A 4 36.52 33.19 4.75
N GLU A 5 37.39 32.19 4.54
CA GLU A 5 36.98 30.86 4.08
C GLU A 5 36.09 30.13 5.10
N THR A 6 36.41 30.26 6.39
CA THR A 6 35.60 29.66 7.48
C THR A 6 34.22 30.33 7.56
N ASP A 7 34.16 31.66 7.47
CA ASP A 7 32.90 32.42 7.46
C ASP A 7 32.02 32.06 6.23
N GLU A 8 32.64 31.80 5.07
CA GLU A 8 31.94 31.40 3.84
C GLU A 8 31.40 29.97 3.92
N GLN A 9 32.18 29.03 4.50
CA GLN A 9 31.69 27.69 4.78
C GLN A 9 30.58 27.67 5.82
N GLN A 10 30.63 28.51 6.87
CA GLN A 10 29.55 28.66 7.84
C GLN A 10 28.23 29.11 7.19
N LYS A 11 28.29 30.10 6.29
CA LYS A 11 27.10 30.55 5.54
C LYS A 11 26.52 29.42 4.68
N THR A 12 27.38 28.66 4.02
CA THR A 12 26.96 27.51 3.20
C THR A 12 26.31 26.42 4.05
N VAL A 13 26.91 26.07 5.19
CA VAL A 13 26.36 25.08 6.13
C VAL A 13 25.00 25.55 6.67
N ALA A 14 24.86 26.82 7.04
CA ALA A 14 23.60 27.38 7.52
C ALA A 14 22.50 27.32 6.45
N ALA A 15 22.82 27.71 5.21
CA ALA A 15 21.89 27.63 4.08
C ALA A 15 21.47 26.18 3.80
N ASN A 16 22.41 25.25 3.72
CA ASN A 16 22.13 23.83 3.49
C ASN A 16 21.30 23.22 4.63
N THR A 17 21.50 23.65 5.88
CA THR A 17 20.70 23.20 7.02
C THR A 17 19.24 23.59 6.88
N ILE A 18 18.95 24.80 6.38
CA ILE A 18 17.57 25.26 6.16
C ILE A 18 16.91 24.42 5.05
N LEU A 19 17.60 24.25 3.92
CA LEU A 19 17.08 23.47 2.79
C LEU A 19 16.80 22.02 3.16
N ILE A 20 17.70 21.38 3.91
CA ILE A 20 17.50 20.01 4.41
C ILE A 20 16.27 19.90 5.31
N LYS A 21 16.04 20.88 6.19
CA LYS A 21 14.84 20.92 7.05
C LYS A 21 13.54 21.12 6.25
N GLU A 22 13.58 21.93 5.21
CA GLU A 22 12.43 22.10 4.32
C GLU A 22 12.13 20.80 3.55
N GLU A 23 13.14 20.13 3.03
CA GLU A 23 13.01 18.83 2.36
C GLU A 23 12.52 17.72 3.32
N GLU A 24 12.97 17.71 4.56
CA GLU A 24 12.45 16.84 5.63
C GLU A 24 10.95 17.06 5.85
N ALA A 25 10.52 18.32 5.96
CA ALA A 25 9.13 18.66 6.19
C ALA A 25 8.24 18.27 5.00
N GLU A 26 8.71 18.46 3.77
CA GLU A 26 7.98 18.02 2.58
C GLU A 26 7.91 16.49 2.49
N GLY A 27 9.01 15.79 2.80
CA GLY A 27 9.01 14.32 2.89
C GLY A 27 7.99 13.81 3.90
N LEU A 28 7.90 14.44 5.08
CA LEU A 28 6.92 14.09 6.10
C LEU A 28 5.47 14.30 5.60
N LYS A 29 5.18 15.40 4.90
CA LYS A 29 3.84 15.63 4.33
C LYS A 29 3.45 14.57 3.31
N ILE A 30 4.39 14.17 2.43
CA ILE A 30 4.15 13.11 1.43
C ILE A 30 3.88 11.77 2.14
N LYS A 31 4.67 11.46 3.16
CA LYS A 31 4.49 10.27 3.99
C LYS A 31 3.11 10.24 4.65
N ASP A 32 2.77 11.29 5.39
CA ASP A 32 1.52 11.37 6.13
C ASP A 32 0.32 11.28 5.20
N SER A 33 0.38 11.94 4.03
CA SER A 33 -0.67 11.83 3.01
C SER A 33 -0.78 10.41 2.43
N ALA A 34 0.32 9.74 2.17
CA ALA A 34 0.31 8.37 1.64
C ALA A 34 -0.23 7.36 2.66
N GLU A 35 0.11 7.54 3.94
CA GLU A 35 -0.40 6.72 5.05
C GLU A 35 -1.90 6.96 5.28
N ALA A 36 -2.35 8.21 5.27
CA ALA A 36 -3.76 8.57 5.41
C ALA A 36 -4.62 7.96 4.29
N ASP A 37 -4.19 8.07 3.04
CA ASP A 37 -4.90 7.45 1.91
C ASP A 37 -4.98 5.94 2.09
N LEU A 38 -3.87 5.29 2.45
CA LEU A 38 -3.83 3.83 2.64
C LEU A 38 -4.77 3.38 3.77
N GLN A 39 -4.81 4.12 4.87
CA GLN A 39 -5.67 3.84 6.01
C GLN A 39 -7.16 3.84 5.67
N GLU A 40 -7.58 4.54 4.61
CA GLU A 40 -8.99 4.52 4.17
C GLU A 40 -9.44 3.12 3.69
N ALA A 41 -8.51 2.30 3.18
CA ALA A 41 -8.79 0.94 2.72
C ALA A 41 -8.63 -0.13 3.80
N MET A 42 -7.75 0.10 4.78
CA MET A 42 -7.33 -0.95 5.72
C MET A 42 -8.47 -1.57 6.53
N PRO A 43 -9.44 -0.81 7.09
CA PRO A 43 -10.52 -1.39 7.88
C PRO A 43 -11.37 -2.39 7.09
N ALA A 44 -11.73 -2.03 5.85
CA ALA A 44 -12.52 -2.91 4.98
C ALA A 44 -11.75 -4.16 4.58
N LEU A 45 -10.44 -4.04 4.37
CA LEU A 45 -9.57 -5.17 4.07
C LEU A 45 -9.44 -6.11 5.27
N GLU A 46 -9.21 -5.58 6.48
CA GLU A 46 -9.11 -6.37 7.70
C GLU A 46 -10.42 -7.11 8.00
N GLU A 47 -11.57 -6.43 7.90
CA GLU A 47 -12.89 -7.04 8.08
C GLU A 47 -13.10 -8.17 7.08
N ALA A 48 -12.75 -7.96 5.81
CA ALA A 48 -12.89 -8.99 4.80
C ALA A 48 -11.96 -10.20 5.03
N MET A 49 -10.73 -9.98 5.50
CA MET A 49 -9.81 -11.08 5.84
C MET A 49 -10.32 -11.88 7.04
N GLN A 50 -10.86 -11.20 8.07
CA GLN A 50 -11.52 -11.87 9.19
C GLN A 50 -12.74 -12.68 8.74
N ALA A 51 -13.54 -12.13 7.81
CA ALA A 51 -14.69 -12.83 7.25
C ALA A 51 -14.27 -14.08 6.43
N LEU A 52 -13.13 -14.04 5.75
CA LEU A 52 -12.53 -15.23 5.12
C LEU A 52 -12.00 -16.24 6.14
N ASP A 53 -11.42 -15.78 7.24
CA ASP A 53 -10.90 -16.64 8.33
C ASP A 53 -11.99 -17.36 9.10
N ALA A 54 -13.18 -16.76 9.18
CA ALA A 54 -14.35 -17.41 9.73
C ALA A 54 -14.87 -18.56 8.85
N LEU A 55 -14.50 -18.62 7.56
CA LEU A 55 -14.92 -19.70 6.67
C LEU A 55 -14.12 -20.97 6.93
N ASN A 56 -14.85 -22.08 7.01
CA ASN A 56 -14.29 -23.41 7.12
C ASN A 56 -14.55 -24.22 5.84
N LYS A 57 -13.95 -25.42 5.77
CA LYS A 57 -14.06 -26.33 4.62
C LYS A 57 -15.51 -26.71 4.28
N LYS A 58 -16.40 -26.81 5.28
CA LYS A 58 -17.81 -27.18 5.04
C LYS A 58 -18.53 -26.07 4.30
N ASP A 59 -18.30 -24.81 4.68
CA ASP A 59 -18.93 -23.64 4.04
C ASP A 59 -18.54 -23.56 2.56
N ILE A 60 -17.26 -23.82 2.24
CA ILE A 60 -16.77 -23.88 0.85
C ILE A 60 -17.36 -25.08 0.10
N THR A 61 -17.47 -26.23 0.77
CA THR A 61 -18.06 -27.43 0.17
C THR A 61 -19.55 -27.23 -0.14
N GLU A 62 -20.29 -26.51 0.71
CA GLU A 62 -21.68 -26.13 0.47
C GLU A 62 -21.82 -25.33 -0.83
N VAL A 63 -21.03 -24.26 -0.98
CA VAL A 63 -21.04 -23.46 -2.22
C VAL A 63 -20.69 -24.33 -3.43
N ARG A 64 -19.66 -25.16 -3.33
CA ARG A 64 -19.23 -26.06 -4.41
C ARG A 64 -20.32 -27.08 -4.80
N SER A 65 -21.18 -27.46 -3.85
CA SER A 65 -22.19 -28.50 -4.05
C SER A 65 -23.33 -28.08 -4.97
N TYR A 66 -23.49 -26.77 -5.23
CA TYR A 66 -24.49 -26.29 -6.18
C TYR A 66 -24.32 -26.96 -7.55
N GLY A 67 -25.39 -27.63 -8.00
CA GLY A 67 -25.48 -28.15 -9.36
C GLY A 67 -25.54 -27.01 -10.36
N ARG A 68 -26.46 -26.07 -10.10
CA ARG A 68 -26.54 -24.76 -10.74
C ARG A 68 -26.47 -23.70 -9.63
N PRO A 69 -25.48 -22.79 -9.65
CA PRO A 69 -25.34 -21.79 -8.60
C PRO A 69 -26.51 -20.79 -8.65
N PRO A 70 -26.99 -20.30 -7.50
CA PRO A 70 -27.83 -19.12 -7.49
C PRO A 70 -27.12 -17.94 -8.17
N GLY A 71 -27.83 -17.11 -8.93
CA GLY A 71 -27.20 -16.04 -9.73
C GLY A 71 -26.31 -15.08 -8.93
N LYS A 72 -26.68 -14.79 -7.66
CA LYS A 72 -25.85 -13.95 -6.77
C LYS A 72 -24.54 -14.64 -6.35
N VAL A 73 -24.58 -15.96 -6.14
CA VAL A 73 -23.38 -16.75 -5.81
C VAL A 73 -22.49 -16.88 -7.04
N GLU A 74 -23.09 -17.11 -8.21
CA GLU A 74 -22.37 -17.16 -9.49
C GLU A 74 -21.62 -15.85 -9.75
N LEU A 75 -22.31 -14.72 -9.61
CA LEU A 75 -21.73 -13.38 -9.79
C LEU A 75 -20.51 -13.15 -8.88
N VAL A 76 -20.59 -13.56 -7.60
CA VAL A 76 -19.45 -13.45 -6.67
C VAL A 76 -18.31 -14.37 -7.08
N MET A 77 -18.60 -15.59 -7.51
CA MET A 77 -17.56 -16.53 -7.92
C MET A 77 -16.84 -16.07 -9.18
N GLU A 78 -17.57 -15.57 -10.17
CA GLU A 78 -17.00 -14.97 -11.39
C GLU A 78 -16.06 -13.80 -11.03
N ALA A 79 -16.49 -12.94 -10.10
CA ALA A 79 -15.67 -11.84 -9.61
C ALA A 79 -14.36 -12.33 -8.93
N VAL A 80 -14.42 -13.37 -8.10
CA VAL A 80 -13.22 -13.99 -7.52
C VAL A 80 -12.30 -14.56 -8.61
N MET A 81 -12.86 -15.23 -9.63
CA MET A 81 -12.09 -15.77 -10.76
C MET A 81 -11.40 -14.67 -11.58
N ILE A 82 -12.06 -13.53 -11.80
CA ILE A 82 -11.47 -12.36 -12.46
C ILE A 82 -10.26 -11.85 -11.69
N LEU A 83 -10.37 -11.72 -10.37
CA LEU A 83 -9.25 -11.28 -9.52
C LEU A 83 -8.09 -12.27 -9.59
N LYS A 84 -8.38 -13.58 -9.60
CA LYS A 84 -7.39 -14.65 -9.78
C LYS A 84 -6.88 -14.80 -11.21
N GLN A 85 -7.33 -13.95 -12.15
CA GLN A 85 -6.93 -13.94 -13.55
C GLN A 85 -7.17 -15.26 -14.29
N VAL A 86 -8.20 -16.00 -13.88
CA VAL A 86 -8.66 -17.23 -14.55
C VAL A 86 -10.00 -16.99 -15.25
N GLU A 87 -10.51 -18.00 -15.94
CA GLU A 87 -11.77 -17.91 -16.65
C GLU A 87 -12.93 -17.68 -15.67
N PRO A 88 -13.76 -16.64 -15.85
CA PRO A 88 -14.88 -16.35 -14.97
C PRO A 88 -16.09 -17.23 -15.32
N THR A 89 -15.97 -18.53 -15.09
CA THR A 89 -17.07 -19.48 -15.29
C THR A 89 -17.34 -20.26 -14.01
N TRP A 90 -18.57 -20.71 -13.83
CA TRP A 90 -18.93 -21.58 -12.72
C TRP A 90 -18.11 -22.88 -12.72
N ALA A 91 -17.78 -23.44 -13.89
CA ALA A 91 -16.98 -24.66 -14.01
C ALA A 91 -15.58 -24.48 -13.40
N GLU A 92 -14.91 -23.37 -13.73
CA GLU A 92 -13.60 -23.03 -13.17
C GLU A 92 -13.70 -22.71 -11.67
N ALA A 93 -14.70 -21.92 -11.26
CA ALA A 93 -14.94 -21.64 -9.85
C ALA A 93 -15.15 -22.92 -9.03
N LYS A 94 -15.95 -23.87 -9.52
CA LYS A 94 -16.21 -25.16 -8.86
C LYS A 94 -14.96 -26.03 -8.77
N ARG A 95 -14.06 -25.94 -9.74
CA ARG A 95 -12.74 -26.58 -9.70
C ARG A 95 -11.88 -25.99 -8.59
N GLN A 96 -11.81 -24.67 -8.52
CA GLN A 96 -11.00 -23.95 -7.52
C GLN A 96 -11.54 -24.10 -6.10
N LEU A 97 -12.86 -24.08 -5.90
CA LEU A 97 -13.50 -24.38 -4.61
C LEU A 97 -13.21 -25.81 -4.11
N GLY A 98 -12.74 -26.71 -4.99
CA GLY A 98 -12.28 -28.05 -4.63
C GLY A 98 -10.84 -28.10 -4.11
N ASP A 99 -10.06 -27.04 -4.32
CA ASP A 99 -8.69 -26.94 -3.82
C ASP A 99 -8.71 -26.67 -2.32
N VAL A 100 -8.00 -27.51 -1.56
CA VAL A 100 -7.85 -27.37 -0.10
C VAL A 100 -7.14 -26.06 0.28
N ASN A 101 -6.35 -25.50 -0.63
CA ASN A 101 -5.63 -24.25 -0.45
C ASN A 101 -6.41 -23.02 -0.93
N PHE A 102 -7.64 -23.16 -1.44
CA PHE A 102 -8.40 -22.06 -2.02
C PHE A 102 -8.44 -20.82 -1.11
N LEU A 103 -8.82 -20.99 0.16
CA LEU A 103 -8.88 -19.88 1.12
C LEU A 103 -7.49 -19.28 1.40
N ASN A 104 -6.44 -20.11 1.47
CA ASN A 104 -5.07 -19.62 1.66
C ASN A 104 -4.61 -18.77 0.47
N GLN A 105 -4.93 -19.17 -0.75
CA GLN A 105 -4.64 -18.38 -1.94
C GLN A 105 -5.37 -17.03 -1.97
N LEU A 106 -6.54 -16.91 -1.32
CA LEU A 106 -7.23 -15.62 -1.19
C LEU A 106 -6.62 -14.73 -0.10
N ARG A 107 -6.12 -15.32 0.98
CA ARG A 107 -5.37 -14.62 2.04
C ARG A 107 -4.05 -14.06 1.52
N ASP A 108 -3.31 -14.90 0.80
CA ASP A 108 -2.00 -14.59 0.25
C ASP A 108 -2.08 -13.85 -1.09
N PHE A 109 -3.27 -13.40 -1.47
CA PHE A 109 -3.49 -12.73 -2.75
C PHE A 109 -2.70 -11.42 -2.83
N ASP A 110 -1.99 -11.24 -3.95
CA ASP A 110 -1.24 -10.01 -4.23
C ASP A 110 -2.18 -8.85 -4.59
N LYS A 111 -2.66 -8.19 -3.55
CA LYS A 111 -3.53 -7.01 -3.60
C LYS A 111 -2.80 -5.75 -4.09
N ASP A 112 -1.47 -5.74 -4.09
CA ASP A 112 -0.65 -4.57 -4.42
C ASP A 112 -0.42 -4.45 -5.94
N HIS A 113 -0.42 -5.58 -6.67
CA HIS A 113 -0.09 -5.62 -8.10
C HIS A 113 -1.27 -6.00 -9.02
N ILE A 114 -2.46 -5.46 -8.75
CA ILE A 114 -3.64 -5.72 -9.60
C ILE A 114 -3.62 -4.84 -10.87
N SER A 115 -3.70 -5.49 -12.04
CA SER A 115 -3.74 -4.80 -13.32
C SER A 115 -4.98 -3.89 -13.47
N GLU A 116 -4.85 -2.78 -14.21
CA GLU A 116 -5.99 -1.90 -14.51
C GLU A 116 -7.10 -2.60 -15.29
N LYS A 117 -6.72 -3.54 -16.17
CA LYS A 117 -7.67 -4.37 -16.92
C LYS A 117 -8.51 -5.21 -15.95
N THR A 118 -7.89 -5.82 -14.95
CA THR A 118 -8.60 -6.59 -13.92
C THR A 118 -9.52 -5.69 -13.09
N LEU A 119 -9.05 -4.51 -12.67
CA LEU A 119 -9.88 -3.56 -11.91
C LEU A 119 -11.09 -3.04 -12.70
N LYS A 120 -10.93 -2.76 -14.00
CA LYS A 120 -12.06 -2.36 -14.84
C LYS A 120 -13.10 -3.48 -14.98
N LYS A 121 -12.64 -4.73 -15.11
CA LYS A 121 -13.54 -5.89 -15.15
C LYS A 121 -14.27 -6.06 -13.82
N ILE A 122 -13.57 -6.03 -12.69
CA ILE A 122 -14.21 -6.24 -11.38
C ILE A 122 -15.20 -5.12 -11.04
N ALA A 123 -14.90 -3.88 -11.42
CA ALA A 123 -15.79 -2.73 -11.21
C ALA A 123 -17.17 -2.92 -11.86
N ALA A 124 -17.25 -3.63 -13.00
CA ALA A 124 -18.52 -3.94 -13.64
C ALA A 124 -19.39 -4.91 -12.81
N TYR A 125 -18.77 -5.76 -11.99
CA TYR A 125 -19.45 -6.69 -11.09
C TYR A 125 -19.81 -6.01 -9.77
N THR A 126 -18.87 -5.30 -9.16
CA THR A 126 -19.06 -4.66 -7.85
C THR A 126 -20.02 -3.48 -7.89
N SER A 127 -20.26 -2.90 -9.08
CA SER A 127 -21.29 -1.88 -9.28
C SER A 127 -22.70 -2.46 -9.43
N HIS A 128 -22.85 -3.78 -9.58
CA HIS A 128 -24.14 -4.42 -9.73
C HIS A 128 -24.93 -4.37 -8.41
N GLU A 129 -26.24 -4.12 -8.47
CA GLU A 129 -27.07 -3.93 -7.26
C GLU A 129 -27.10 -5.15 -6.34
N ASP A 130 -27.02 -6.35 -6.94
CA ASP A 130 -26.95 -7.63 -6.23
C ASP A 130 -25.56 -7.95 -5.64
N PHE A 131 -24.50 -7.21 -6.00
CA PHE A 131 -23.14 -7.43 -5.49
C PHE A 131 -22.95 -6.68 -4.16
N LYS A 132 -23.77 -7.03 -3.17
CA LYS A 132 -23.71 -6.46 -1.82
C LYS A 132 -23.65 -7.58 -0.78
N PRO A 133 -22.75 -7.52 0.20
CA PRO A 133 -22.62 -8.56 1.22
C PRO A 133 -23.93 -8.96 1.88
N ASP A 134 -24.79 -7.98 2.20
CA ASP A 134 -26.07 -8.24 2.85
C ASP A 134 -27.07 -8.96 1.93
N ILE A 135 -27.06 -8.63 0.63
CA ILE A 135 -27.93 -9.28 -0.35
C ILE A 135 -27.43 -10.69 -0.64
N VAL A 136 -26.14 -10.85 -0.90
CA VAL A 136 -25.51 -12.16 -1.14
C VAL A 136 -25.67 -13.07 0.08
N GLY A 137 -25.55 -12.51 1.29
CA GLY A 137 -25.68 -13.22 2.55
C GLY A 137 -27.06 -13.81 2.81
N THR A 138 -28.11 -13.31 2.16
CA THR A 138 -29.43 -13.95 2.19
C THR A 138 -29.45 -15.32 1.51
N VAL A 139 -28.47 -15.60 0.64
CA VAL A 139 -28.36 -16.83 -0.13
C VAL A 139 -27.29 -17.76 0.43
N SER A 140 -26.11 -17.23 0.76
CA SER A 140 -25.02 -18.02 1.31
C SER A 140 -24.07 -17.15 2.14
N ASN A 141 -23.80 -17.60 3.36
CA ASN A 141 -22.84 -16.93 4.25
C ASN A 141 -21.40 -16.98 3.69
N ALA A 142 -21.01 -18.10 3.07
CA ALA A 142 -19.71 -18.20 2.41
C ALA A 142 -19.58 -17.23 1.24
N ALA A 143 -20.63 -17.10 0.42
CA ALA A 143 -20.64 -16.14 -0.68
C ALA A 143 -20.63 -14.69 -0.17
N LYS A 144 -21.23 -14.40 0.99
CA LYS A 144 -21.13 -13.08 1.64
C LYS A 144 -19.69 -12.72 1.99
N SER A 145 -18.96 -13.59 2.68
CA SER A 145 -17.55 -13.34 3.02
C SER A 145 -16.69 -13.15 1.77
N LEU A 146 -16.92 -13.95 0.72
CA LEU A 146 -16.21 -13.82 -0.56
C LEU A 146 -16.57 -12.51 -1.28
N CYS A 147 -17.82 -12.04 -1.19
CA CYS A 147 -18.27 -10.75 -1.72
C CYS A 147 -17.58 -9.58 -0.99
N GLN A 148 -17.51 -9.63 0.35
CA GLN A 148 -16.77 -8.64 1.15
C GLN A 148 -15.30 -8.58 0.75
N TRP A 149 -14.67 -9.75 0.55
CA TRP A 149 -13.29 -9.84 0.10
C TRP A 149 -13.07 -9.19 -1.27
N VAL A 150 -13.91 -9.47 -2.27
CA VAL A 150 -13.78 -8.83 -3.59
C VAL A 150 -13.87 -7.30 -3.48
N LEU A 151 -14.85 -6.78 -2.73
CA LEU A 151 -15.05 -5.33 -2.56
C LEU A 151 -13.86 -4.68 -1.86
N ALA A 152 -13.34 -5.32 -0.81
CA ALA A 152 -12.21 -4.82 -0.06
C ALA A 152 -10.93 -4.80 -0.91
N ILE A 153 -10.68 -5.85 -1.69
CA ILE A 153 -9.54 -5.93 -2.61
C ILE A 153 -9.65 -4.86 -3.70
N GLU A 154 -10.83 -4.65 -4.28
CA GLU A 154 -11.02 -3.58 -5.27
C GLU A 154 -10.77 -2.19 -4.66
N LYS A 155 -11.33 -1.91 -3.48
CA LYS A 155 -11.14 -0.63 -2.78
C LYS A 155 -9.67 -0.39 -2.48
N TYR A 156 -8.99 -1.39 -1.89
CA TYR A 156 -7.58 -1.33 -1.57
C TYR A 156 -6.74 -1.06 -2.82
N ALA A 157 -6.94 -1.81 -3.90
CA ALA A 157 -6.14 -1.67 -5.11
C ALA A 157 -6.34 -0.32 -5.81
N LYS A 158 -7.54 0.28 -5.74
CA LYS A 158 -7.78 1.65 -6.22
C LYS A 158 -6.96 2.68 -5.44
N ILE A 159 -6.94 2.57 -4.11
CA ILE A 159 -6.17 3.44 -3.22
C ILE A 159 -4.67 3.21 -3.39
N TYR A 160 -4.23 1.95 -3.45
CA TYR A 160 -2.84 1.59 -3.57
C TYR A 160 -2.20 2.17 -4.83
N LYS A 161 -2.95 2.34 -5.93
CA LYS A 161 -2.47 3.04 -7.13
C LYS A 161 -2.14 4.53 -6.92
N ILE A 162 -2.76 5.17 -5.95
CA ILE A 162 -2.49 6.57 -5.56
C ILE A 162 -1.31 6.60 -4.58
N VAL A 163 -1.26 5.62 -3.67
CA VAL A 163 -0.23 5.51 -2.62
C VAL A 163 1.13 5.07 -3.18
N ALA A 164 1.16 4.09 -4.10
CA ALA A 164 2.38 3.54 -4.68
C ALA A 164 3.33 4.61 -5.27
N PRO A 165 2.88 5.55 -6.12
CA PRO A 165 3.75 6.61 -6.62
C PRO A 165 4.19 7.60 -5.52
N LYS A 166 3.36 7.84 -4.49
CA LYS A 166 3.76 8.66 -3.34
C LYS A 166 4.87 8.00 -2.53
N LYS A 167 4.76 6.69 -2.28
CA LYS A 167 5.80 5.89 -1.62
C LYS A 167 7.10 5.89 -2.42
N ALA A 168 7.04 5.63 -3.73
CA ALA A 168 8.24 5.67 -4.57
C ALA A 168 8.94 7.04 -4.54
N ARG A 169 8.19 8.14 -4.64
CA ARG A 169 8.73 9.50 -4.51
C ARG A 169 9.32 9.78 -3.14
N LEU A 170 8.67 9.28 -2.08
CA LEU A 170 9.17 9.41 -0.71
C LEU A 170 10.50 8.67 -0.54
N ASP A 171 10.59 7.43 -1.03
CA ASP A 171 11.81 6.62 -0.93
C ASP A 171 12.99 7.30 -1.65
N GLU A 172 12.76 7.82 -2.86
CA GLU A 172 13.74 8.62 -3.62
C GLU A 172 14.15 9.89 -2.87
N ALA A 173 13.17 10.63 -2.33
CA ALA A 173 13.42 11.86 -1.57
C ALA A 173 14.21 11.58 -0.29
N MET A 174 13.86 10.53 0.45
CA MET A 174 14.55 10.13 1.68
C MET A 174 15.99 9.66 1.41
N ALA A 175 16.23 8.94 0.30
CA ALA A 175 17.58 8.56 -0.09
C ALA A 175 18.45 9.78 -0.43
N SER A 176 17.91 10.74 -1.18
CA SER A 176 18.58 12.00 -1.51
C SER A 176 18.85 12.84 -0.25
N LEU A 177 17.85 12.96 0.62
CA LEU A 177 17.94 13.68 1.88
C LEU A 177 19.03 13.10 2.78
N LYS A 178 19.10 11.78 2.90
CA LYS A 178 20.15 11.10 3.67
C LYS A 178 21.56 11.47 3.19
N ALA A 179 21.78 11.47 1.88
CA ALA A 179 23.08 11.86 1.31
C ALA A 179 23.41 13.34 1.61
N LYS A 180 22.42 14.23 1.58
CA LYS A 180 22.58 15.65 1.93
C LYS A 180 22.88 15.83 3.43
N GLN A 181 22.19 15.10 4.30
CA GLN A 181 22.45 15.10 5.74
C GLN A 181 23.87 14.63 6.06
N ASP A 182 24.34 13.55 5.43
CA ASP A 182 25.70 13.04 5.61
C ASP A 182 26.75 14.07 5.15
N SER A 183 26.52 14.74 4.01
CA SER A 183 27.38 15.82 3.52
C SER A 183 27.38 17.04 4.44
N LEU A 184 26.22 17.43 4.97
CA LEU A 184 26.08 18.52 5.93
C LEU A 184 26.85 18.20 7.22
N ALA A 185 26.74 16.99 7.74
CA ALA A 185 27.45 16.56 8.95
C ALA A 185 28.97 16.64 8.77
N ALA A 186 29.48 16.20 7.61
CA ALA A 186 30.90 16.33 7.28
C ALA A 186 31.35 17.80 7.17
N ALA A 187 30.54 18.65 6.54
CA ALA A 187 30.83 20.08 6.42
C ALA A 187 30.81 20.80 7.78
N GLN A 188 29.86 20.46 8.66
CA GLN A 188 29.79 20.96 10.03
C GLN A 188 31.02 20.56 10.85
N ALA A 189 31.47 19.32 10.74
CA ALA A 189 32.69 18.85 11.41
C ALA A 189 33.93 19.63 10.96
N LYS A 190 34.08 19.85 9.64
CA LYS A 190 35.20 20.64 9.09
C LYS A 190 35.17 22.10 9.55
N VAL A 191 33.99 22.73 9.58
CA VAL A 191 33.83 24.10 10.09
C VAL A 191 34.21 24.18 11.57
N ALA A 192 33.81 23.21 12.39
CA ALA A 192 34.15 23.16 13.81
C ALA A 192 35.66 23.04 14.03
N GLU A 193 36.35 22.21 13.23
CA GLU A 193 37.80 22.08 13.27
C GLU A 193 38.51 23.39 12.90
N LEU A 194 38.12 24.03 11.79
CA LEU A 194 38.70 25.30 11.34
C LEU A 194 38.47 26.42 12.36
N GLN A 195 37.29 26.46 12.98
CA GLN A 195 36.98 27.42 14.03
C GLN A 195 37.88 27.24 15.24
N ALA A 196 38.09 26.00 15.70
CA ALA A 196 39.00 25.69 16.80
C ALA A 196 40.45 26.09 16.51
N ILE A 197 40.92 25.90 15.27
CA ILE A 197 42.24 26.34 14.82
C ILE A 197 42.34 27.87 14.88
N LEU A 198 41.35 28.59 14.33
CA LEU A 198 41.31 30.05 14.35
C LEU A 198 41.32 30.61 15.78
N ASP A 199 40.61 29.98 16.70
CA ASP A 199 40.53 30.46 18.08
C ASP A 199 41.82 30.22 18.86
N LYS A 200 42.55 29.12 18.59
CA LYS A 200 43.92 28.93 19.11
C LYS A 200 44.88 30.00 18.58
N LEU A 201 44.88 30.22 17.26
CA LEU A 201 45.72 31.24 16.64
C LEU A 201 45.47 32.63 17.25
N LYS A 202 44.22 33.01 17.52
CA LYS A 202 43.91 34.29 18.18
C LYS A 202 44.35 34.37 19.64
N ALA A 203 44.52 33.25 20.33
CA ALA A 203 44.96 33.23 21.73
C ALA A 203 46.48 33.31 21.86
N ASP A 204 47.21 32.90 20.83
CA ASP A 204 48.68 32.93 20.77
C ASP A 204 49.26 34.28 20.30
N PHE A 205 48.41 35.23 19.88
CA PHE A 205 48.75 36.60 19.46
C PHE A 205 48.05 37.64 20.33
#